data_AF-A0A0K1IZR2-F1
#
_entry.id   AF-A0A0K1IZR2-F1
#
_cell.length_a   1.000
_cell.length_b   1.000
_cell.length_c   1.000
_cell.angle_alpha   90.00
_cell.angle_beta   90.00
_cell.angle_gamma   90.00
#
_symmetry.space_group_name_H-M   'P 1'
#
loop_
_entity.id
_entity.type
_entity.pdbx_description
1 polymer ?
#
loop_
_entity_poly.entity_id
_entity_poly.type
_entity_poly.pdbx_seq_one_letter_code
_entity_poly.pdbx_strand_id
1 'polypeptide(L)'
;MDIPSKTLKRASIALLVALLMTTAGCSSFAGGDAGDTTAANETAETTEMTDSDVEGTANDTASSDDATAAETTAADATNESSDSDSESDTDHDSHSHDSAANTSDESSVDAAYAGQMAVVVAGERVSLTEDLDEDAPVHMSDVDSWHTNESTTLAAALDAADVDATESTLSYDGETFEESTNGTKLIYRVDSHEVDPEEYTLESDDKVWVLVVTDDSNVTTPGEYIPPEQLHVHGTIDFTVDGERLDFSRDKYQQAGHNDHFHFEGGHANPWHAHSAHVTLAYGMSTLDGINMTDEGVTYNGTTYAYDGDGDNATANVTVNGESVDPTDYYLKNGDSVSIEIASSD
;
A
#
# COMPACT_ATOMS: atom_id res chain seq x y z
N MET A 1 30.02 41.27 5.63
CA MET A 1 28.56 41.43 5.44
C MET A 1 28.28 40.65 4.20
N ASP A 2 28.18 39.35 4.41
CA ASP A 2 28.21 38.33 3.39
C ASP A 2 26.83 37.69 3.41
N ILE A 3 26.12 37.81 2.30
CA ILE A 3 24.82 37.19 2.10
C ILE A 3 25.13 35.82 1.49
N PRO A 4 24.80 34.70 2.15
CA PRO A 4 25.00 33.38 1.56
C PRO A 4 24.01 33.18 0.40
N SER A 5 24.54 32.73 -0.74
CA SER A 5 23.77 32.47 -1.95
C SER A 5 22.88 31.25 -1.78
N LYS A 6 21.56 31.44 -1.87
CA LYS A 6 20.61 30.34 -2.08
C LYS A 6 20.91 29.68 -3.44
N THR A 7 21.11 28.38 -3.40
CA THR A 7 21.40 27.52 -4.54
C THR A 7 20.15 27.45 -5.42
N LEU A 8 20.14 28.13 -6.56
CA LEU A 8 19.17 27.87 -7.63
C LEU A 8 19.33 26.42 -8.09
N LYS A 9 18.32 25.59 -7.85
CA LYS A 9 18.14 24.35 -8.62
C LYS A 9 16.82 24.44 -9.38
N ARG A 10 16.99 24.31 -10.71
CA ARG A 10 16.00 23.94 -11.74
C ARG A 10 14.97 25.00 -12.13
N ALA A 11 15.43 25.94 -12.96
CA ALA A 11 14.56 26.61 -13.92
C ALA A 11 14.12 25.61 -15.01
N SER A 12 12.85 25.20 -14.97
CA SER A 12 12.20 24.46 -16.04
C SER A 12 11.89 25.38 -17.22
N ILE A 13 12.43 25.01 -18.38
CA ILE A 13 12.20 25.67 -19.67
C ILE A 13 10.77 25.33 -20.11
N ALA A 14 9.83 26.23 -19.87
CA ALA A 14 8.55 26.27 -20.58
C ALA A 14 8.68 27.22 -21.77
N LEU A 15 9.05 26.68 -22.93
CA LEU A 15 9.05 27.38 -24.20
C LEU A 15 7.85 26.90 -25.02
N LEU A 16 6.75 27.64 -24.96
CA LEU A 16 5.63 27.46 -25.89
C LEU A 16 5.32 28.78 -26.60
N VAL A 17 5.90 28.85 -27.80
CA VAL A 17 5.61 29.78 -28.88
C VAL A 17 4.24 29.42 -29.46
N ALA A 18 3.26 30.31 -29.33
CA ALA A 18 2.05 30.28 -30.16
C ALA A 18 1.48 31.70 -30.33
N LEU A 19 2.19 32.52 -31.11
CA LEU A 19 1.66 33.78 -31.64
C LEU A 19 2.01 33.85 -33.13
N LEU A 20 1.07 33.46 -34.01
CA LEU A 20 0.77 34.03 -35.34
C LEU A 20 0.02 32.99 -36.19
N MET A 21 -1.27 33.22 -36.46
CA MET A 21 -1.92 32.92 -37.75
C MET A 21 -3.19 33.79 -37.86
N THR A 22 -3.01 35.04 -38.27
CA THR A 22 -4.08 35.94 -38.70
C THR A 22 -4.02 36.13 -40.21
N THR A 23 -4.57 35.18 -40.98
CA THR A 23 -4.97 35.45 -42.38
C THR A 23 -6.06 34.49 -42.85
N ALA A 24 -7.31 34.96 -42.89
CA ALA A 24 -8.30 34.55 -43.90
C ALA A 24 -9.51 35.48 -43.85
N GLY A 25 -9.49 36.50 -44.71
CA GLY A 25 -10.65 37.34 -45.00
C GLY A 25 -10.85 37.46 -46.50
N CYS A 26 -12.06 37.14 -46.94
CA CYS A 26 -12.78 37.62 -48.13
C CYS A 26 -12.49 37.02 -49.53
N SER A 27 -13.44 36.21 -50.03
CA SER A 27 -14.27 36.44 -51.25
C SER A 27 -14.94 35.10 -51.67
N SER A 28 -16.24 34.91 -51.48
CA SER A 28 -17.36 35.20 -52.41
C SER A 28 -17.13 34.72 -53.86
N PHE A 29 -17.81 33.65 -54.29
CA PHE A 29 -18.38 33.54 -55.64
C PHE A 29 -19.44 32.41 -55.76
N ALA A 30 -20.57 32.77 -56.40
CA ALA A 30 -21.63 32.02 -57.10
C ALA A 30 -21.73 30.48 -56.93
N GLY A 31 -22.89 29.93 -56.54
CA GLY A 31 -24.06 29.68 -57.41
C GLY A 31 -24.23 28.15 -57.49
N GLY A 32 -25.26 27.52 -56.91
CA GLY A 32 -26.65 27.52 -57.37
C GLY A 32 -26.89 26.27 -58.21
N ASP A 33 -27.54 25.23 -57.65
CA ASP A 33 -28.48 24.37 -58.39
C ASP A 33 -29.28 23.49 -57.43
N ALA A 34 -30.49 23.16 -57.85
CA ALA A 34 -31.54 22.49 -57.10
C ALA A 34 -31.71 21.02 -57.52
N GLY A 35 -32.42 20.26 -56.68
CA GLY A 35 -32.92 18.92 -57.00
C GLY A 35 -31.97 17.80 -56.57
N ASP A 36 -32.39 16.59 -56.28
CA ASP A 36 -33.70 15.95 -56.31
C ASP A 36 -33.56 14.66 -55.48
N THR A 37 -34.71 14.14 -55.11
CA THR A 37 -35.10 12.92 -54.44
C THR A 37 -34.25 11.65 -54.61
N THR A 38 -34.55 10.71 -53.71
CA THR A 38 -34.84 9.27 -53.87
C THR A 38 -34.04 8.29 -53.02
N ALA A 39 -34.84 7.43 -52.38
CA ALA A 39 -34.52 6.28 -51.56
C ALA A 39 -34.08 5.04 -52.38
N ALA A 40 -33.40 4.11 -51.72
CA ALA A 40 -33.48 2.63 -51.80
C ALA A 40 -32.22 2.05 -51.13
N ASN A 41 -32.31 1.25 -50.06
CA ASN A 41 -32.68 -0.17 -50.02
C ASN A 41 -31.72 -1.08 -50.80
N GLU A 42 -30.87 -1.84 -50.09
CA GLU A 42 -30.48 -3.28 -50.23
C GLU A 42 -29.70 -3.63 -48.93
N THR A 43 -30.08 -4.54 -48.04
CA THR A 43 -30.27 -6.01 -48.09
C THR A 43 -28.99 -6.82 -48.36
N ALA A 44 -28.46 -7.37 -47.25
CA ALA A 44 -27.81 -8.67 -47.03
C ALA A 44 -26.61 -9.11 -47.88
N GLU A 45 -25.55 -9.56 -47.20
CA GLU A 45 -25.00 -10.89 -47.47
C GLU A 45 -24.29 -11.48 -46.24
N THR A 46 -24.75 -12.67 -45.87
CA THR A 46 -24.18 -13.67 -44.98
C THR A 46 -22.99 -14.36 -45.62
N THR A 47 -21.98 -14.72 -44.85
CA THR A 47 -20.99 -15.73 -45.29
C THR A 47 -20.76 -16.73 -44.16
N GLU A 48 -21.28 -17.94 -44.39
CA GLU A 48 -20.91 -19.17 -43.68
C GLU A 48 -19.51 -19.62 -44.12
N MET A 49 -18.74 -20.18 -43.19
CA MET A 49 -17.63 -21.09 -43.49
C MET A 49 -17.76 -22.29 -42.55
N THR A 50 -17.98 -23.45 -43.15
CA THR A 50 -18.10 -24.77 -42.56
C THR A 50 -16.73 -25.46 -42.45
N ASP A 51 -16.54 -26.08 -41.30
CA ASP A 51 -16.08 -27.47 -41.03
C ASP A 51 -14.82 -28.04 -41.71
N SER A 52 -13.93 -28.62 -40.89
CA SER A 52 -13.22 -29.90 -41.11
C SER A 52 -12.35 -30.28 -39.89
N ASP A 53 -12.81 -31.29 -39.16
CA ASP A 53 -12.10 -32.49 -38.67
C ASP A 53 -10.60 -32.43 -38.28
N VAL A 54 -10.27 -32.80 -37.02
CA VAL A 54 -9.18 -33.74 -36.65
C VAL A 54 -9.47 -34.39 -35.27
N GLU A 55 -9.60 -35.74 -35.27
CA GLU A 55 -9.53 -36.68 -34.12
C GLU A 55 -8.17 -36.58 -33.40
N GLY A 56 -7.96 -36.78 -32.10
CA GLY A 56 -8.51 -37.68 -31.10
C GLY A 56 -7.35 -38.11 -30.19
N THR A 57 -7.58 -38.30 -28.88
CA THR A 57 -7.15 -39.45 -28.06
C THR A 57 -7.40 -39.17 -26.58
N ALA A 58 -8.22 -40.04 -25.99
CA ALA A 58 -8.49 -40.14 -24.57
C ALA A 58 -7.33 -40.84 -23.84
N ASN A 59 -7.16 -40.54 -22.56
CA ASN A 59 -6.51 -41.45 -21.64
C ASN A 59 -7.22 -41.44 -20.29
N ASP A 60 -8.16 -42.37 -20.15
CA ASP A 60 -8.69 -42.84 -18.87
C ASP A 60 -7.60 -43.59 -18.10
N THR A 61 -7.48 -43.35 -16.79
CA THR A 61 -7.00 -44.38 -15.87
C THR A 61 -7.68 -44.19 -14.52
N ALA A 62 -8.74 -44.96 -14.31
CA ALA A 62 -9.22 -45.32 -12.99
C ALA A 62 -8.52 -46.62 -12.56
N SER A 63 -8.09 -46.70 -11.30
CA SER A 63 -8.03 -47.98 -10.59
C SER A 63 -8.25 -47.73 -9.10
N SER A 64 -9.26 -48.43 -8.60
CA SER A 64 -9.54 -48.68 -7.19
C SER A 64 -8.46 -49.56 -6.57
N ASP A 65 -8.21 -49.41 -5.26
CA ASP A 65 -8.57 -50.43 -4.27
C ASP A 65 -8.11 -50.07 -2.86
N ASP A 66 -9.00 -50.46 -1.94
CA ASP A 66 -8.75 -51.06 -0.63
C ASP A 66 -8.89 -50.22 0.65
N ALA A 67 -9.72 -50.77 1.50
CA ALA A 67 -10.12 -50.32 2.81
C ALA A 67 -9.19 -50.93 3.87
N THR A 68 -8.92 -50.21 4.94
CA THR A 68 -8.86 -50.84 6.27
C THR A 68 -9.00 -49.80 7.37
N ALA A 69 -10.02 -50.01 8.20
CA ALA A 69 -10.18 -49.39 9.49
C ALA A 69 -9.19 -49.98 10.50
N ALA A 70 -8.67 -49.15 11.41
CA ALA A 70 -8.30 -49.56 12.76
C ALA A 70 -8.36 -48.36 13.71
N GLU A 71 -9.37 -48.38 14.57
CA GLU A 71 -9.33 -47.76 15.90
C GLU A 71 -8.11 -48.26 16.67
N THR A 72 -7.43 -47.37 17.41
CA THR A 72 -6.92 -47.70 18.75
C THR A 72 -6.68 -46.45 19.60
N THR A 73 -7.58 -46.26 20.56
CA THR A 73 -7.35 -46.00 22.00
C THR A 73 -6.29 -44.99 22.48
N ALA A 74 -6.80 -44.08 23.31
CA ALA A 74 -6.11 -43.33 24.34
C ALA A 74 -5.43 -44.20 25.43
N ALA A 75 -4.28 -43.72 25.91
CA ALA A 75 -3.72 -43.87 27.28
C ALA A 75 -2.48 -42.96 27.30
N ASP A 76 -2.48 -41.78 27.94
CA ASP A 76 -2.31 -41.55 29.37
C ASP A 76 -1.35 -42.53 30.07
N ALA A 77 -0.11 -42.08 30.28
CA ALA A 77 0.77 -42.55 31.35
C ALA A 77 1.93 -41.56 31.56
N THR A 78 1.79 -40.77 32.62
CA THR A 78 2.85 -40.25 33.47
C THR A 78 3.95 -41.28 33.75
N ASN A 79 5.24 -40.91 33.72
CA ASN A 79 6.18 -41.22 34.82
C ASN A 79 7.54 -40.53 34.66
N GLU A 80 7.81 -39.61 35.60
CA GLU A 80 8.94 -39.62 36.55
C GLU A 80 10.35 -40.02 36.08
N SER A 81 11.24 -39.04 36.24
CA SER A 81 12.40 -39.09 37.14
C SER A 81 13.45 -40.19 36.91
N SER A 82 14.63 -39.78 36.46
CA SER A 82 15.87 -40.50 36.76
C SER A 82 17.03 -39.51 36.81
N ASP A 83 17.35 -39.09 38.03
CA ASP A 83 18.64 -38.53 38.41
C ASP A 83 19.77 -39.46 37.98
N SER A 84 20.82 -38.89 37.41
CA SER A 84 22.16 -39.50 37.48
C SER A 84 23.22 -38.42 37.45
N ASP A 85 23.81 -38.21 38.63
CA ASP A 85 25.04 -37.46 38.86
C ASP A 85 26.20 -38.08 38.06
N SER A 86 26.98 -37.22 37.39
CA SER A 86 28.40 -37.48 37.15
C SER A 86 29.15 -36.18 36.98
N GLU A 87 29.95 -35.89 38.00
CA GLU A 87 31.01 -34.91 37.99
C GLU A 87 32.07 -35.26 36.94
N SER A 88 32.46 -34.29 36.13
CA SER A 88 33.84 -34.19 35.65
C SER A 88 34.16 -32.76 35.24
N ASP A 89 35.02 -32.12 36.04
CA ASP A 89 35.75 -30.91 35.70
C ASP A 89 36.42 -31.03 34.33
N THR A 90 36.29 -29.99 33.51
CA THR A 90 37.37 -29.54 32.62
C THR A 90 37.09 -28.12 32.19
N ASP A 91 37.94 -27.21 32.66
CA ASP A 91 38.12 -25.85 32.19
C ASP A 91 38.25 -25.81 30.66
N HIS A 92 37.41 -25.03 29.98
CA HIS A 92 37.79 -24.38 28.72
C HIS A 92 36.96 -23.13 28.46
N ASP A 93 37.66 -22.00 28.45
CA ASP A 93 37.25 -20.69 28.01
C ASP A 93 36.39 -20.74 26.74
N SER A 94 35.18 -20.20 26.81
CA SER A 94 34.43 -19.80 25.62
C SER A 94 33.68 -18.51 25.89
N HIS A 95 33.98 -17.55 25.02
CA HIS A 95 33.62 -16.16 25.09
C HIS A 95 32.12 -15.94 25.25
N SER A 96 31.75 -15.22 26.32
CA SER A 96 30.48 -14.52 26.39
C SER A 96 30.45 -13.54 25.22
N HIS A 97 29.63 -13.86 24.21
CA HIS A 97 29.10 -12.85 23.32
C HIS A 97 28.17 -12.01 24.18
N ASP A 98 28.76 -10.94 24.70
CA ASP A 98 28.07 -9.70 25.00
C ASP A 98 27.24 -9.39 23.76
N SER A 99 25.94 -9.70 23.82
CA SER A 99 24.98 -9.12 22.92
C SER A 99 25.06 -7.63 23.22
N ALA A 100 25.89 -6.94 22.44
CA ALA A 100 25.81 -5.50 22.27
C ALA A 100 24.36 -5.24 21.85
N ALA A 101 23.52 -4.95 22.84
CA ALA A 101 22.35 -4.14 22.64
C ALA A 101 22.88 -2.94 21.89
N ASN A 102 22.54 -2.87 20.61
CA ASN A 102 22.68 -1.68 19.83
C ASN A 102 21.68 -0.69 20.43
N THR A 103 22.01 -0.16 21.60
CA THR A 103 21.42 1.07 22.10
C THR A 103 21.88 2.10 21.11
N SER A 104 21.04 2.35 20.10
CA SER A 104 21.00 3.64 19.44
C SER A 104 21.22 4.67 20.53
N ASP A 105 22.27 5.47 20.36
CA ASP A 105 22.61 6.57 21.23
C ASP A 105 21.52 7.63 21.03
N GLU A 106 20.33 7.32 21.54
CA GLU A 106 19.17 8.19 21.65
C GLU A 106 19.65 9.28 22.58
N SER A 107 20.19 10.34 21.99
CA SER A 107 20.38 11.60 22.67
C SER A 107 18.99 12.02 23.12
N SER A 108 18.61 11.63 24.34
CA SER A 108 17.27 11.86 24.87
C SER A 108 17.08 13.36 24.92
N VAL A 109 16.35 13.88 23.94
CA VAL A 109 15.94 15.28 23.95
C VAL A 109 14.97 15.40 25.12
N ASP A 110 15.24 16.32 26.05
CA ASP A 110 14.32 16.64 27.14
C ASP A 110 13.15 17.43 26.54
N ALA A 111 12.20 16.70 25.94
CA ALA A 111 11.02 17.22 25.29
C ALA A 111 9.76 16.73 26.02
N ALA A 112 8.74 17.58 26.07
CA ALA A 112 7.45 17.22 26.68
C ALA A 112 6.69 16.20 25.82
N TYR A 113 6.80 16.32 24.49
CA TYR A 113 6.15 15.46 23.50
C TYR A 113 7.16 15.08 22.43
N ALA A 114 7.06 13.85 21.93
CA ALA A 114 7.87 13.34 20.84
C ALA A 114 7.12 12.20 20.13
N GLY A 115 7.38 12.01 18.84
CA GLY A 115 6.74 10.98 18.03
C GLY A 115 7.44 10.84 16.69
N GLN A 116 6.76 10.21 15.73
CA GLN A 116 7.24 10.07 14.36
C GLN A 116 6.25 10.70 13.36
N MET A 117 6.75 11.25 12.27
CA MET A 117 5.96 11.89 11.22
C MET A 117 6.58 11.63 9.85
N ALA A 118 5.75 11.21 8.91
CA ALA A 118 6.10 11.08 7.50
C ALA A 118 5.14 11.90 6.64
N VAL A 119 5.67 12.73 5.76
CA VAL A 119 4.90 13.52 4.81
C VAL A 119 5.30 13.09 3.40
N VAL A 120 4.31 12.69 2.60
CA VAL A 120 4.49 12.25 1.21
C VAL A 120 3.56 13.06 0.33
N VAL A 121 4.13 13.84 -0.58
CA VAL A 121 3.38 14.71 -1.49
C VAL A 121 3.57 14.22 -2.91
N ALA A 122 2.49 13.83 -3.60
CA ALA A 122 2.52 13.32 -4.97
C ALA A 122 3.55 12.19 -5.20
N GLY A 123 3.73 11.34 -4.19
CA GLY A 123 4.66 10.20 -4.17
C GLY A 123 6.11 10.49 -3.85
N GLU A 124 6.46 11.74 -3.54
CA GLU A 124 7.79 12.09 -3.06
C GLU A 124 7.73 12.34 -1.54
N ARG A 125 8.67 11.75 -0.79
CA ARG A 125 8.78 12.01 0.66
C ARG A 125 9.35 13.42 0.86
N VAL A 126 8.66 14.23 1.65
CA VAL A 126 9.09 15.57 2.02
C VAL A 126 10.15 15.49 3.13
N SER A 127 11.22 16.27 3.00
CA SER A 127 12.26 16.37 4.04
C SER A 127 11.88 17.46 5.04
N LEU A 128 11.36 17.06 6.20
CA LEU A 128 10.96 18.01 7.26
C LEU A 128 12.15 18.63 8.02
N THR A 129 13.37 18.19 7.73
CA THR A 129 14.58 18.64 8.45
C THR A 129 15.21 19.91 7.89
N GLU A 130 14.91 20.29 6.64
CA GLU A 130 15.66 21.33 5.93
C GLU A 130 15.13 22.76 6.20
N ASP A 131 13.89 22.90 6.66
CA ASP A 131 13.17 24.19 6.66
C ASP A 131 12.70 24.69 8.04
N LEU A 132 13.04 23.98 9.13
CA LEU A 132 12.60 24.38 10.47
C LEU A 132 13.45 25.52 11.05
N ASP A 133 12.77 26.60 11.44
CA ASP A 133 13.35 27.69 12.22
C ASP A 133 13.74 27.24 13.65
N GLU A 134 14.71 27.93 14.27
CA GLU A 134 15.12 27.65 15.67
C GLU A 134 13.96 27.87 16.67
N ASP A 135 13.00 28.73 16.32
CA ASP A 135 11.82 29.04 17.12
C ASP A 135 10.57 28.27 16.65
N ALA A 136 10.71 27.25 15.78
CA ALA A 136 9.61 26.44 15.31
C ALA A 136 8.90 25.71 16.48
N PRO A 137 7.57 25.53 16.40
CA PRO A 137 6.81 24.83 17.44
C PRO A 137 7.13 23.32 17.49
N VAL A 138 7.81 22.78 16.48
CA VAL A 138 8.25 21.39 16.40
C VAL A 138 9.69 21.34 15.87
N HIS A 139 10.45 20.33 16.31
CA HIS A 139 11.80 20.08 15.84
C HIS A 139 11.96 18.63 15.40
N MET A 140 12.74 18.41 14.35
CA MET A 140 13.09 17.07 13.88
C MET A 140 14.44 16.62 14.46
N SER A 141 14.46 15.43 15.06
CA SER A 141 15.68 14.78 15.54
C SER A 141 16.38 13.99 14.43
N ASP A 142 15.59 13.45 13.49
CA ASP A 142 16.03 12.77 12.28
C ASP A 142 15.00 12.98 11.17
N VAL A 143 15.00 12.16 10.12
CA VAL A 143 14.07 12.32 8.98
C VAL A 143 12.60 12.16 9.36
N ASP A 144 12.29 11.41 10.43
CA ASP A 144 10.93 11.06 10.81
C ASP A 144 10.60 11.39 12.26
N SER A 145 11.60 11.47 13.15
CA SER A 145 11.36 11.69 14.57
C SER A 145 11.19 13.17 14.88
N TRP A 146 10.06 13.53 15.47
CA TRP A 146 9.75 14.90 15.89
C TRP A 146 9.72 15.02 17.41
N HIS A 147 9.95 16.23 17.92
CA HIS A 147 9.75 16.57 19.34
C HIS A 147 9.30 18.02 19.53
N THR A 148 8.58 18.29 20.62
CA THR A 148 8.21 19.64 21.05
C THR A 148 8.07 19.76 22.57
N ASN A 149 8.20 20.99 23.07
CA ASN A 149 7.90 21.36 24.46
C ASN A 149 6.59 22.12 24.61
N GLU A 150 5.87 22.32 23.51
CA GLU A 150 4.64 23.09 23.46
C GLU A 150 3.49 22.21 22.95
N SER A 151 2.26 22.57 23.33
CA SER A 151 1.08 21.96 22.74
C SER A 151 0.85 22.61 21.38
N THR A 152 0.95 21.84 20.30
CA THR A 152 0.83 22.31 18.91
C THR A 152 -0.12 21.43 18.12
N THR A 153 -0.81 22.01 17.14
CA THR A 153 -1.62 21.23 16.20
C THR A 153 -0.74 20.61 15.12
N LEU A 154 -1.26 19.57 14.45
CA LEU A 154 -0.59 18.97 13.30
C LEU A 154 -0.36 20.01 12.19
N ALA A 155 -1.37 20.82 11.85
CA ALA A 155 -1.24 21.89 10.87
C ALA A 155 -0.13 22.89 11.23
N ALA A 156 -0.04 23.33 12.50
CA ALA A 156 1.01 24.25 12.94
C ALA A 156 2.41 23.61 12.92
N ALA A 157 2.51 22.31 13.17
CA ALA A 157 3.76 21.57 13.04
C ALA A 157 4.20 21.45 11.57
N LEU A 158 3.27 21.22 10.65
CA LEU A 158 3.52 21.13 9.20
C LEU A 158 3.89 22.50 8.60
N ASP A 159 3.19 23.57 8.99
CA ASP A 159 3.45 24.95 8.54
C ASP A 159 4.88 25.39 8.87
N ALA A 160 5.42 24.95 10.01
CA ALA A 160 6.81 25.20 10.38
C ALA A 160 7.82 24.64 9.37
N ALA A 161 7.44 23.61 8.61
CA ALA A 161 8.23 22.97 7.55
C ALA A 161 7.76 23.38 6.14
N ASP A 162 7.09 24.54 5.98
CA ASP A 162 6.55 25.06 4.72
C ASP A 162 5.52 24.13 4.05
N VAL A 163 4.80 23.34 4.86
CA VAL A 163 3.66 22.51 4.45
C VAL A 163 2.37 23.09 5.05
N ASP A 164 1.65 23.90 4.28
CA ASP A 164 0.39 24.52 4.70
C ASP A 164 -0.76 23.53 4.51
N ALA A 165 -1.25 22.95 5.60
CA ALA A 165 -2.25 21.88 5.59
C ALA A 165 -3.55 22.31 6.28
N THR A 166 -4.66 22.11 5.57
CA THR A 166 -6.04 22.19 6.08
C THR A 166 -6.74 20.84 5.90
N GLU A 167 -7.98 20.71 6.39
CA GLU A 167 -8.81 19.52 6.15
C GLU A 167 -8.91 19.17 4.64
N SER A 168 -8.96 20.17 3.75
CA SER A 168 -9.28 19.95 2.32
C SER A 168 -8.25 20.49 1.32
N THR A 169 -7.16 21.11 1.81
CA THR A 169 -6.07 21.63 0.99
C THR A 169 -4.71 21.35 1.61
N LEU A 170 -3.70 21.08 0.79
CA LEU A 170 -2.31 21.06 1.21
C LEU A 170 -1.46 21.84 0.21
N SER A 171 -0.64 22.78 0.67
CA SER A 171 0.33 23.48 -0.17
C SER A 171 1.76 23.16 0.24
N TYR A 172 2.62 22.88 -0.75
CA TYR A 172 4.03 22.57 -0.56
C TYR A 172 4.83 22.93 -1.83
N ASP A 173 6.02 23.50 -1.67
CA ASP A 173 6.90 23.97 -2.77
C ASP A 173 6.18 24.88 -3.81
N GLY A 174 5.23 25.69 -3.33
CA GLY A 174 4.44 26.60 -4.16
C GLY A 174 3.36 25.94 -5.03
N GLU A 175 3.14 24.64 -4.89
CA GLU A 175 2.00 23.91 -5.45
C GLU A 175 0.91 23.73 -4.37
N THR A 176 -0.36 23.76 -4.78
CA THR A 176 -1.51 23.55 -3.90
C THR A 176 -2.36 22.41 -4.42
N PHE A 177 -2.61 21.44 -3.57
CA PHE A 177 -3.45 20.27 -3.80
C PHE A 177 -4.78 20.48 -3.08
N GLU A 178 -5.88 20.29 -3.79
CA GLU A 178 -7.23 20.43 -3.25
C GLU A 178 -7.99 19.12 -3.43
N GLU A 179 -8.65 18.61 -2.39
CA GLU A 179 -9.50 17.42 -2.49
C GLU A 179 -10.66 17.59 -3.47
N SER A 180 -11.07 18.84 -3.73
CA SER A 180 -12.11 19.13 -4.72
C SER A 180 -11.66 18.85 -6.17
N THR A 181 -10.35 18.70 -6.39
CA THR A 181 -9.78 18.34 -7.68
C THR A 181 -9.94 16.85 -7.90
N ASN A 182 -10.53 16.48 -9.04
CA ASN A 182 -10.76 15.07 -9.38
C ASN A 182 -9.43 14.30 -9.38
N GLY A 183 -9.39 13.20 -8.63
CA GLY A 183 -8.20 12.36 -8.51
C GLY A 183 -7.25 12.72 -7.38
N THR A 184 -7.51 13.83 -6.65
CA THR A 184 -6.70 14.22 -5.50
C THR A 184 -7.32 13.70 -4.20
N LYS A 185 -6.52 13.07 -3.35
CA LYS A 185 -6.88 12.66 -1.99
C LYS A 185 -5.85 13.22 -1.01
N LEU A 186 -6.32 13.85 0.07
CA LEU A 186 -5.50 14.29 1.19
C LEU A 186 -5.80 13.38 2.38
N ILE A 187 -4.78 12.78 2.96
CA ILE A 187 -4.94 11.85 4.08
C ILE A 187 -4.02 12.29 5.20
N TYR A 188 -4.61 12.65 6.33
CA TYR A 188 -3.91 12.92 7.58
C TYR A 188 -4.28 11.83 8.58
N ARG A 189 -3.32 11.00 8.98
CA ARG A 189 -3.54 9.97 9.98
C ARG A 189 -2.59 10.12 11.14
N VAL A 190 -3.12 9.83 12.33
CA VAL A 190 -2.32 9.59 13.53
C VAL A 190 -2.65 8.19 14.03
N ASP A 191 -1.61 7.37 14.11
CA ASP A 191 -1.70 5.93 14.27
C ASP A 191 -2.61 5.29 13.21
N SER A 192 -3.82 4.88 13.60
CA SER A 192 -4.82 4.24 12.74
C SER A 192 -6.03 5.14 12.45
N HIS A 193 -6.03 6.40 12.90
CA HIS A 193 -7.20 7.27 12.82
C HIS A 193 -6.93 8.43 11.89
N GLU A 194 -7.88 8.70 10.98
CA GLU A 194 -7.88 9.95 10.23
C GLU A 194 -8.22 11.12 11.15
N VAL A 195 -7.54 12.24 10.96
CA VAL A 195 -7.67 13.43 11.80
C VAL A 195 -7.81 14.68 10.94
N ASP A 196 -8.44 15.71 11.49
CA ASP A 196 -8.34 17.07 10.95
C ASP A 196 -7.02 17.69 11.46
N PRO A 197 -6.09 18.11 10.57
CA PRO A 197 -4.82 18.66 10.99
C PRO A 197 -4.94 20.00 11.74
N GLU A 198 -5.99 20.77 11.51
CA GLU A 198 -6.23 22.05 12.19
C GLU A 198 -6.76 21.85 13.62
N GLU A 199 -7.45 20.74 13.88
CA GLU A 199 -8.03 20.42 15.19
C GLU A 199 -7.14 19.49 16.04
N TYR A 200 -6.42 18.56 15.41
CA TYR A 200 -5.63 17.55 16.13
C TYR A 200 -4.38 18.16 16.76
N THR A 201 -4.23 17.95 18.07
CA THR A 201 -3.05 18.36 18.85
C THR A 201 -2.11 17.17 19.00
N LEU A 202 -0.83 17.34 18.64
CA LEU A 202 0.17 16.28 18.74
C LEU A 202 0.34 15.80 20.19
N GLU A 203 0.40 14.49 20.36
CA GLU A 203 0.64 13.79 21.62
C GLU A 203 1.96 12.98 21.56
N SER A 204 2.44 12.55 22.71
CA SER A 204 3.62 11.68 22.76
C SER A 204 3.32 10.33 22.14
N ASP A 205 4.32 9.78 21.46
CA ASP A 205 4.31 8.49 20.74
C ASP A 205 3.46 8.47 19.47
N ASP A 206 2.89 9.60 19.02
CA ASP A 206 2.12 9.66 17.78
C ASP A 206 2.94 9.19 16.57
N LYS A 207 2.31 8.39 15.71
CA LYS A 207 2.81 8.08 14.38
C LYS A 207 1.97 8.77 13.33
N VAL A 208 2.47 9.89 12.84
CA VAL A 208 1.77 10.75 11.89
C VAL A 208 2.11 10.38 10.45
N TRP A 209 1.09 10.28 9.62
CA TRP A 209 1.19 10.09 8.18
C TRP A 209 0.39 11.16 7.45
N VAL A 210 1.04 11.92 6.59
CA VAL A 210 0.42 12.89 5.68
C VAL A 210 0.67 12.42 4.26
N LEU A 211 -0.39 12.12 3.51
CA LEU A 211 -0.29 11.65 2.14
C LEU A 211 -1.14 12.54 1.22
N VAL A 212 -0.51 13.00 0.14
CA VAL A 212 -1.18 13.57 -1.02
C VAL A 212 -1.05 12.61 -2.18
N VAL A 213 -2.17 12.05 -2.60
CA VAL A 213 -2.26 11.17 -3.78
C VAL A 213 -2.99 11.93 -4.87
N THR A 214 -2.46 11.95 -6.09
CA THR A 214 -3.12 12.55 -7.25
C THR A 214 -3.14 11.58 -8.42
N ASP A 215 -4.20 11.59 -9.25
CA ASP A 215 -4.26 10.79 -10.49
C ASP A 215 -3.09 11.12 -11.45
N ASP A 216 -2.60 12.36 -11.41
CA ASP A 216 -1.48 12.84 -12.23
C ASP A 216 -0.11 12.56 -11.62
N SER A 217 -0.04 12.12 -10.34
CA SER A 217 1.21 11.68 -9.74
C SER A 217 1.66 10.45 -10.52
N ASN A 218 2.76 10.58 -11.26
CA ASN A 218 3.31 9.51 -12.10
C ASN A 218 4.02 8.44 -11.23
N VAL A 219 3.37 8.05 -10.15
CA VAL A 219 3.90 7.21 -9.08
C VAL A 219 3.36 5.81 -9.32
N THR A 220 4.20 4.98 -9.90
CA THR A 220 3.85 3.57 -10.13
C THR A 220 3.89 2.81 -8.82
N THR A 221 2.81 2.12 -8.45
CA THR A 221 2.85 1.11 -7.39
C THR A 221 4.00 0.11 -7.64
N PRO A 222 4.84 -0.19 -6.63
CA PRO A 222 4.66 0.14 -5.21
C PRO A 222 5.13 1.53 -4.78
N GLY A 223 5.77 2.30 -5.65
CA GLY A 223 6.37 3.59 -5.35
C GLY A 223 7.82 3.51 -4.88
N GLU A 224 8.32 4.62 -4.36
CA GLU A 224 9.66 4.70 -3.78
C GLU A 224 9.77 3.81 -2.54
N TYR A 225 10.89 3.09 -2.43
CA TYR A 225 11.17 2.20 -1.30
C TYR A 225 11.56 3.00 -0.05
N ILE A 226 10.94 2.69 1.09
CA ILE A 226 11.22 3.26 2.40
C ILE A 226 12.08 2.26 3.19
N PRO A 227 13.33 2.62 3.57
CA PRO A 227 14.17 1.77 4.40
C PRO A 227 13.52 1.37 5.73
N PRO A 228 13.83 0.19 6.29
CA PRO A 228 13.18 -0.29 7.52
C PRO A 228 13.46 0.55 8.76
N GLU A 229 14.54 1.33 8.78
CA GLU A 229 14.84 2.30 9.84
C GLU A 229 13.97 3.56 9.80
N GLN A 230 13.24 3.80 8.70
CA GLN A 230 12.33 4.93 8.56
C GLN A 230 10.90 4.53 8.90
N LEU A 231 10.07 5.51 9.26
CA LEU A 231 8.64 5.32 9.47
C LEU A 231 8.02 4.76 8.19
N HIS A 232 7.52 3.53 8.31
CA HIS A 232 6.84 2.77 7.28
C HIS A 232 5.54 2.18 7.84
N VAL A 233 4.67 1.73 6.94
CA VAL A 233 3.27 1.44 7.26
C VAL A 233 3.14 0.01 7.78
N HIS A 234 2.42 -0.17 8.89
CA HIS A 234 2.07 -1.47 9.46
C HIS A 234 0.56 -1.65 9.52
N GLY A 235 0.11 -2.90 9.61
CA GLY A 235 -1.29 -3.20 9.93
C GLY A 235 -1.55 -4.69 10.07
N THR A 236 -2.83 -5.05 10.10
CA THR A 236 -3.28 -6.44 10.26
C THR A 236 -4.03 -6.92 9.03
N ILE A 237 -4.04 -8.24 8.83
CA ILE A 237 -4.81 -8.85 7.75
C ILE A 237 -5.39 -10.22 8.12
N ASP A 238 -6.67 -10.34 7.83
CA ASP A 238 -7.50 -11.50 8.09
C ASP A 238 -8.01 -12.03 6.75
N PHE A 239 -7.37 -13.07 6.22
CA PHE A 239 -7.83 -13.75 5.02
C PHE A 239 -8.47 -15.09 5.39
N THR A 240 -9.77 -15.24 5.13
CA THR A 240 -10.56 -16.45 5.39
C THR A 240 -11.10 -17.04 4.09
N VAL A 241 -11.02 -18.36 3.94
CA VAL A 241 -11.59 -19.12 2.82
C VAL A 241 -12.48 -20.22 3.40
N ASP A 242 -13.77 -20.19 3.08
CA ASP A 242 -14.77 -21.15 3.59
C ASP A 242 -14.74 -21.31 5.13
N GLY A 243 -14.52 -20.20 5.85
CA GLY A 243 -14.40 -20.16 7.31
C GLY A 243 -13.03 -20.56 7.87
N GLU A 244 -12.09 -21.02 7.02
CA GLU A 244 -10.72 -21.31 7.43
C GLU A 244 -9.81 -20.10 7.24
N ARG A 245 -9.23 -19.63 8.35
CA ARG A 245 -8.27 -18.52 8.32
C ARG A 245 -6.93 -18.96 7.75
N LEU A 246 -6.42 -18.19 6.79
CA LEU A 246 -5.08 -18.35 6.26
C LEU A 246 -4.03 -17.98 7.31
N ASP A 247 -2.97 -18.78 7.36
CA ASP A 247 -1.86 -18.61 8.29
C ASP A 247 -0.65 -17.99 7.58
N PHE A 248 -0.51 -16.67 7.73
CA PHE A 248 0.61 -15.90 7.17
C PHE A 248 1.93 -16.11 7.90
N SER A 249 1.98 -16.84 9.03
CA SER A 249 3.24 -17.18 9.71
C SER A 249 4.08 -18.21 8.97
N ARG A 250 3.50 -18.89 7.98
CA ARG A 250 4.17 -19.93 7.18
C ARG A 250 5.24 -19.33 6.29
N ASP A 251 6.36 -20.03 6.15
CA ASP A 251 7.55 -19.59 5.39
C ASP A 251 7.25 -19.03 4.00
N LYS A 252 6.28 -19.61 3.27
CA LYS A 252 5.89 -19.16 1.91
C LYS A 252 5.24 -17.77 1.83
N TYR A 253 4.98 -17.13 2.98
CA TYR A 253 4.43 -15.78 3.08
C TYR A 253 5.37 -14.82 3.81
N GLN A 254 6.48 -15.30 4.35
CA GLN A 254 7.44 -14.49 5.10
C GLN A 254 8.45 -13.85 4.14
N GLN A 255 9.09 -12.75 4.54
CA GLN A 255 9.99 -11.90 3.72
C GLN A 255 11.05 -12.63 2.86
N ALA A 256 11.40 -13.89 3.17
CA ALA A 256 12.43 -14.65 2.46
C ALA A 256 12.09 -14.92 0.97
N GLY A 257 12.34 -13.92 0.12
CA GLY A 257 12.33 -14.02 -1.35
C GLY A 257 11.08 -13.50 -2.07
N HIS A 258 10.17 -12.80 -1.39
CA HIS A 258 8.87 -12.42 -1.95
C HIS A 258 8.82 -10.97 -2.44
N ASN A 259 9.07 -9.99 -1.58
CA ASN A 259 9.07 -8.57 -1.96
C ASN A 259 9.66 -7.68 -0.86
N ASP A 260 10.42 -6.66 -1.24
CA ASP A 260 10.98 -5.71 -0.28
C ASP A 260 9.95 -4.66 0.15
N HIS A 261 8.98 -4.32 -0.70
CA HIS A 261 7.95 -3.30 -0.44
C HIS A 261 6.80 -3.80 0.41
N PHE A 262 6.48 -5.08 0.41
CA PHE A 262 5.42 -5.65 1.25
C PHE A 262 5.80 -7.04 1.75
N HIS A 263 5.76 -7.26 3.07
CA HIS A 263 6.03 -8.58 3.63
C HIS A 263 5.47 -8.77 5.04
N PHE A 264 5.44 -10.04 5.46
CA PHE A 264 5.39 -10.44 6.86
C PHE A 264 6.79 -10.86 7.31
N GLU A 265 7.09 -10.73 8.61
CA GLU A 265 8.38 -11.13 9.16
C GLU A 265 8.28 -11.82 10.52
N GLY A 266 9.39 -12.41 10.96
CA GLY A 266 9.53 -13.01 12.29
C GLY A 266 8.79 -14.32 12.52
N GLY A 267 8.21 -14.95 11.48
CA GLY A 267 7.32 -16.10 11.66
C GLY A 267 6.01 -15.68 12.30
N HIS A 268 5.58 -14.46 12.06
CA HIS A 268 4.33 -13.89 12.56
C HIS A 268 3.47 -13.41 11.40
N ALA A 269 2.15 -13.46 11.59
CA ALA A 269 1.16 -13.00 10.62
C ALA A 269 0.78 -11.52 10.82
N ASN A 270 1.27 -10.89 11.89
CA ASN A 270 0.92 -9.55 12.30
C ASN A 270 2.11 -8.90 13.02
N PRO A 271 2.51 -7.68 12.62
CA PRO A 271 1.96 -6.90 11.52
C PRO A 271 2.45 -7.35 10.13
N TRP A 272 1.76 -6.93 9.08
CA TRP A 272 2.41 -6.79 7.77
C TRP A 272 3.20 -5.49 7.73
N HIS A 273 4.20 -5.42 6.85
CA HIS A 273 5.09 -4.27 6.66
C HIS A 273 4.97 -3.78 5.23
N ALA A 274 4.70 -2.48 5.05
CA ALA A 274 4.69 -1.82 3.75
C ALA A 274 5.78 -0.73 3.70
N HIS A 275 6.85 -1.01 2.97
CA HIS A 275 8.00 -0.12 2.75
C HIS A 275 7.79 0.82 1.56
N SER A 276 6.58 1.35 1.42
CA SER A 276 6.27 2.51 0.57
C SER A 276 4.89 3.05 0.89
N ALA A 277 4.68 4.33 0.63
CA ALA A 277 3.36 4.98 0.73
C ALA A 277 2.42 4.58 -0.41
N HIS A 278 2.91 3.94 -1.49
CA HIS A 278 2.12 3.62 -2.69
C HIS A 278 1.93 2.12 -2.92
N VAL A 279 1.97 1.33 -1.84
CA VAL A 279 1.58 -0.09 -1.83
C VAL A 279 0.06 -0.19 -1.82
N THR A 280 -0.53 -0.69 -2.90
CA THR A 280 -1.97 -1.03 -2.91
C THR A 280 -2.22 -2.38 -2.24
N LEU A 281 -3.43 -2.59 -1.73
CA LEU A 281 -3.81 -3.89 -1.17
C LEU A 281 -3.63 -5.01 -2.20
N ALA A 282 -4.05 -4.78 -3.45
CA ALA A 282 -3.89 -5.76 -4.53
C ALA A 282 -2.42 -6.08 -4.81
N TYR A 283 -1.54 -5.06 -4.87
CA TYR A 283 -0.10 -5.29 -5.02
C TYR A 283 0.43 -6.13 -3.87
N GLY A 284 0.20 -5.72 -2.62
CA GLY A 284 0.73 -6.40 -1.43
C GLY A 284 0.34 -7.87 -1.40
N MET A 285 -0.94 -8.17 -1.60
CA MET A 285 -1.44 -9.54 -1.63
C MET A 285 -0.90 -10.36 -2.79
N SER A 286 -0.68 -9.75 -3.95
CA SER A 286 -0.17 -10.45 -5.14
C SER A 286 1.33 -10.74 -5.08
N THR A 287 2.05 -10.22 -4.09
CA THR A 287 3.44 -10.64 -3.81
C THR A 287 3.53 -11.98 -3.08
N LEU A 288 2.41 -12.46 -2.52
CA LEU A 288 2.35 -13.64 -1.66
C LEU A 288 2.05 -14.90 -2.50
N ASP A 289 2.78 -15.98 -2.22
CA ASP A 289 2.68 -17.21 -3.02
C ASP A 289 1.27 -17.85 -2.98
N GLY A 290 0.66 -17.98 -4.15
CA GLY A 290 -0.68 -18.55 -4.33
C GLY A 290 -1.82 -17.55 -4.13
N ILE A 291 -1.52 -16.25 -4.00
CA ILE A 291 -2.53 -15.19 -3.91
C ILE A 291 -2.28 -14.20 -5.05
N ASN A 292 -3.34 -13.79 -5.73
CA ASN A 292 -3.31 -12.69 -6.69
C ASN A 292 -4.62 -11.91 -6.58
N MET A 293 -4.55 -10.60 -6.66
CA MET A 293 -5.72 -9.71 -6.59
C MET A 293 -5.72 -8.79 -7.80
N THR A 294 -6.91 -8.63 -8.37
CA THR A 294 -7.17 -7.79 -9.57
C THR A 294 -8.42 -6.97 -9.30
N ASP A 295 -8.82 -6.12 -10.24
CA ASP A 295 -10.11 -5.44 -10.25
C ASP A 295 -11.29 -6.43 -10.41
N GLU A 296 -11.04 -7.58 -11.04
CA GLU A 296 -12.06 -8.60 -11.29
C GLU A 296 -12.32 -9.54 -10.09
N GLY A 297 -11.34 -9.70 -9.19
CA GLY A 297 -11.45 -10.64 -8.07
C GLY A 297 -10.14 -11.06 -7.42
N VAL A 298 -10.27 -12.04 -6.52
CA VAL A 298 -9.16 -12.67 -5.79
C VAL A 298 -8.90 -14.07 -6.34
N THR A 299 -7.68 -14.35 -6.79
CA THR A 299 -7.20 -15.70 -7.07
C THR A 299 -6.50 -16.27 -5.85
N TYR A 300 -6.94 -17.44 -5.39
CA TYR A 300 -6.29 -18.20 -4.33
C TYR A 300 -6.04 -19.64 -4.76
N ASN A 301 -4.79 -20.11 -4.67
CA ASN A 301 -4.36 -21.46 -5.09
C ASN A 301 -4.82 -21.85 -6.51
N GLY A 302 -4.86 -20.87 -7.43
CA GLY A 302 -5.24 -21.08 -8.83
C GLY A 302 -6.74 -21.02 -9.13
N THR A 303 -7.59 -20.79 -8.14
CA THR A 303 -9.03 -20.55 -8.33
C THR A 303 -9.33 -19.06 -8.17
N THR A 304 -10.08 -18.48 -9.10
CA THR A 304 -10.46 -17.06 -9.08
C THR A 304 -11.89 -16.88 -8.60
N TYR A 305 -12.05 -15.93 -7.67
CA TYR A 305 -13.30 -15.59 -6.98
C TYR A 305 -13.62 -14.13 -7.25
N ALA A 306 -14.73 -13.87 -7.93
CA ALA A 306 -15.14 -12.50 -8.28
C ALA A 306 -15.66 -11.75 -7.05
N TYR A 307 -15.55 -10.41 -7.06
CA TYR A 307 -16.10 -9.56 -5.99
C TYR A 307 -17.64 -9.47 -6.05
N ASP A 308 -18.20 -9.43 -7.26
CA ASP A 308 -19.65 -9.27 -7.50
C ASP A 308 -20.22 -10.50 -8.23
N GLY A 309 -20.17 -11.66 -7.58
CA GLY A 309 -20.63 -12.93 -8.17
C GLY A 309 -22.15 -12.99 -8.39
N ASP A 310 -22.59 -12.91 -9.64
CA ASP A 310 -24.00 -13.15 -10.07
C ASP A 310 -24.29 -14.64 -10.39
N GLY A 311 -23.44 -15.58 -9.94
CA GLY A 311 -23.49 -17.00 -10.32
C GLY A 311 -23.19 -18.01 -9.20
N ASP A 312 -23.22 -19.31 -9.53
CA ASP A 312 -23.05 -20.45 -8.61
C ASP A 312 -21.65 -20.56 -7.96
N ASN A 313 -20.78 -19.57 -8.13
CA ASN A 313 -19.40 -19.57 -7.64
C ASN A 313 -19.26 -18.71 -6.37
N ALA A 314 -18.34 -19.12 -5.49
CA ALA A 314 -17.97 -18.38 -4.28
C ALA A 314 -17.60 -16.91 -4.57
N THR A 315 -17.99 -15.99 -3.68
CA THR A 315 -17.75 -14.54 -3.81
C THR A 315 -16.64 -14.11 -2.85
N ALA A 316 -15.77 -13.21 -3.31
CA ALA A 316 -14.75 -12.58 -2.48
C ALA A 316 -15.25 -11.23 -1.95
N ASN A 317 -15.12 -10.99 -0.64
CA ASN A 317 -15.40 -9.70 -0.02
C ASN A 317 -14.11 -9.13 0.54
N VAL A 318 -13.80 -7.88 0.21
CA VAL A 318 -12.61 -7.18 0.71
C VAL A 318 -13.07 -5.93 1.45
N THR A 319 -12.64 -5.82 2.70
CA THR A 319 -12.88 -4.64 3.53
C THR A 319 -11.61 -4.18 4.20
N VAL A 320 -11.50 -2.88 4.43
CA VAL A 320 -10.46 -2.27 5.25
C VAL A 320 -11.14 -1.42 6.30
N ASN A 321 -10.80 -1.66 7.57
CA ASN A 321 -11.43 -1.02 8.72
C ASN A 321 -12.97 -1.20 8.73
N GLY A 322 -13.47 -2.30 8.14
CA GLY A 322 -14.90 -2.62 8.03
C GLY A 322 -15.62 -2.01 6.83
N GLU A 323 -14.93 -1.23 6.00
CA GLU A 323 -15.49 -0.61 4.79
C GLU A 323 -15.06 -1.35 3.54
N SER A 324 -15.97 -1.52 2.58
CA SER A 324 -15.64 -2.16 1.29
C SER A 324 -14.76 -1.24 0.45
N VAL A 325 -13.70 -1.80 -0.15
CA VAL A 325 -12.74 -1.06 -0.95
C VAL A 325 -12.47 -1.77 -2.27
N ASP A 326 -12.06 -1.01 -3.29
CA ASP A 326 -11.38 -1.56 -4.45
C ASP A 326 -9.90 -1.81 -4.08
N PRO A 327 -9.42 -3.07 -4.07
CA PRO A 327 -8.05 -3.36 -3.63
C PRO A 327 -7.00 -2.84 -4.61
N THR A 328 -7.34 -2.58 -5.87
CA THR A 328 -6.40 -2.03 -6.86
C THR A 328 -6.17 -0.54 -6.67
N ASP A 329 -7.17 0.19 -6.18
CA ASP A 329 -7.11 1.63 -5.92
C ASP A 329 -6.86 1.98 -4.44
N TYR A 330 -6.94 0.99 -3.54
CA TYR A 330 -6.74 1.20 -2.11
C TYR A 330 -5.27 1.08 -1.71
N TYR A 331 -4.64 2.22 -1.41
CA TYR A 331 -3.32 2.27 -0.76
C TYR A 331 -3.42 1.89 0.72
N LEU A 332 -2.54 0.97 1.14
CA LEU A 332 -2.40 0.54 2.53
C LEU A 332 -1.88 1.69 3.39
N LYS A 333 -2.53 1.90 4.54
CA LYS A 333 -2.21 2.96 5.49
C LYS A 333 -1.87 2.37 6.85
N ASN A 334 -1.09 3.12 7.63
CA ASN A 334 -0.68 2.68 8.96
C ASN A 334 -1.91 2.39 9.83
N GLY A 335 -1.87 1.26 10.53
CA GLY A 335 -2.95 0.80 11.39
C GLY A 335 -4.16 0.19 10.67
N ASP A 336 -4.11 0.00 9.34
CA ASP A 336 -5.22 -0.63 8.63
C ASP A 336 -5.47 -2.07 9.09
N SER A 337 -6.74 -2.39 9.29
CA SER A 337 -7.23 -3.74 9.53
C SER A 337 -7.93 -4.26 8.29
N VAL A 338 -7.25 -5.13 7.55
CA VAL A 338 -7.75 -5.70 6.29
C VAL A 338 -8.48 -7.01 6.57
N SER A 339 -9.66 -7.19 5.98
CA SER A 339 -10.38 -8.47 5.95
C SER A 339 -10.71 -8.87 4.52
N ILE A 340 -10.31 -10.09 4.17
CA ILE A 340 -10.58 -10.74 2.89
C ILE A 340 -11.33 -12.03 3.20
N GLU A 341 -12.55 -12.16 2.70
CA GLU A 341 -13.38 -13.33 2.93
C GLU A 341 -13.82 -13.94 1.60
N ILE A 342 -13.48 -15.20 1.37
CA ILE A 342 -14.01 -16.00 0.27
C ILE A 342 -15.00 -16.98 0.87
N ALA A 343 -16.26 -16.87 0.48
CA ALA A 343 -17.33 -17.76 0.93
C ALA A 343 -17.96 -18.48 -0.26
N SER A 344 -17.96 -19.82 -0.22
CA SER A 344 -18.69 -20.64 -1.19
C SER A 344 -20.20 -20.40 -1.11
N SER A 345 -20.82 -20.30 -2.28
CA SER A 345 -22.27 -20.29 -2.42
C SER A 345 -22.82 -21.67 -2.04
N ASP A 346 -23.62 -21.74 -0.98
CA ASP A 346 -24.33 -22.95 -0.53
C ASP A 346 -25.33 -23.49 -1.57
#